data_AF-A0A938VEK3-F1
#
_entry.id   AF-A0A938VEK3-F1
#
_cell.length_a   1.000
_cell.length_b   1.000
_cell.length_c   1.000
_cell.angle_alpha   90.00
_cell.angle_beta   90.00
_cell.angle_gamma   90.00
#
_symmetry.space_group_name_H-M   'P 1'
#
loop_
_entity.id
_entity.type
_entity.pdbx_description
1 polymer ?
#
loop_
_entity_poly.entity_id
_entity_poly.type
_entity_poly.pdbx_seq_one_letter_code
_entity_poly.pdbx_strand_id
1 'polypeptide(L)' 'MTERPEAVEAGCARLIGTGQVAVRANLEQLLDEPDEYARMAKTANPFGDGNAAERILTILGSSMRGELSLT' A
#
# COMPACT_ATOMS: atom_id res chain seq x y z
N MET A 1 -7.15 -16.93 -3.09
CA MET A 1 -5.92 -16.20 -2.73
C MET A 1 -6.11 -14.77 -3.19
N THR A 2 -6.05 -13.78 -2.30
CA THR A 2 -6.11 -12.36 -2.70
C THR A 2 -4.68 -11.84 -2.82
N GLU A 3 -4.05 -12.15 -3.94
CA GLU A 3 -2.84 -11.46 -4.36
C GLU A 3 -3.30 -10.06 -4.73
N ARG A 4 -3.03 -9.04 -3.92
CA ARG A 4 -3.37 -7.64 -4.22
C ARG A 4 -2.42 -7.17 -5.33
N PRO A 5 -2.78 -7.25 -6.63
CA PRO A 5 -1.84 -6.96 -7.73
C PRO A 5 -1.24 -5.57 -7.60
N GLU A 6 -2.00 -4.61 -7.07
CA GLU A 6 -1.56 -3.23 -6.87
C GLU A 6 -0.30 -3.11 -6.00
N ALA A 7 -0.09 -4.01 -5.02
CA ALA A 7 1.12 -4.00 -4.20
C ALA A 7 2.36 -4.50 -4.95
N VAL A 8 2.15 -5.45 -5.87
CA VAL A 8 3.22 -5.96 -6.75
C VAL A 8 3.55 -4.93 -7.83
N GLU A 9 2.53 -4.31 -8.43
CA GLU A 9 2.67 -3.24 -9.42
C GLU A 9 3.35 -1.99 -8.86
N ALA A 10 2.99 -1.58 -7.65
CA ALA A 10 3.66 -0.48 -6.96
C ALA A 10 5.12 -0.83 -6.64
N GLY A 11 5.44 -2.11 -6.44
CA GLY A 11 6.77 -2.58 -6.06
C GLY A 11 7.01 -2.61 -4.55
N CYS A 12 5.96 -2.50 -3.73
CA CYS A 12 6.02 -2.69 -2.28
C CYS A 12 5.85 -4.15 -1.86
N ALA A 13 5.50 -5.04 -2.81
CA ALA A 13 5.46 -6.49 -2.63
C ALA A 13 6.02 -7.21 -3.86
N ARG A 14 6.36 -8.49 -3.71
CA ARG A 14 6.81 -9.37 -4.78
C ARG A 14 6.17 -10.75 -4.63
N LEU A 15 5.69 -11.34 -5.73
CA LEU A 15 5.25 -12.73 -5.75
C LEU A 15 6.47 -13.63 -5.96
N ILE A 16 6.81 -14.44 -4.95
CA ILE A 16 8.03 -15.27 -4.94
C ILE A 16 7.74 -16.78 -4.97
N GLY A 17 6.46 -17.15 -5.02
CA GLY A 17 6.02 -18.53 -4.87
C GLY A 17 6.17 -19.07 -3.44
N THR A 18 6.06 -20.38 -3.27
CA THR A 18 6.08 -21.06 -1.96
C THR A 18 7.25 -22.03 -1.79
N GLY A 19 8.13 -22.14 -2.79
CA GLY A 19 9.29 -23.03 -2.74
C GLY A 19 10.36 -22.51 -1.79
N GLN A 20 10.89 -23.38 -0.91
CA GLN A 20 11.87 -23.02 0.11
C GLN A 20 13.10 -22.29 -0.46
N VAL A 21 13.62 -22.75 -1.60
CA VAL A 21 14.79 -22.15 -2.27
C VAL A 21 14.48 -20.71 -2.71
N ALA A 22 13.31 -20.47 -3.30
CA ALA A 22 12.89 -19.14 -3.75
C ALA A 22 12.65 -18.21 -2.57
N VAL A 23 12.02 -18.69 -1.50
CA VAL A 23 11.81 -17.94 -0.27
C VAL A 23 13.14 -17.51 0.35
N ARG A 24 14.09 -18.45 0.50
CA ARG A 24 15.41 -18.17 1.06
C ARG A 24 16.16 -17.12 0.25
N ALA A 25 16.23 -17.30 -1.08
CA ALA A 25 16.94 -16.39 -1.96
C ALA A 25 16.39 -14.95 -1.92
N ASN A 26 15.06 -14.78 -1.92
CA ASN A 26 14.45 -13.45 -1.86
C ASN A 26 14.63 -12.79 -0.48
N LEU A 27 14.62 -13.58 0.60
CA LEU A 27 14.87 -13.06 1.94
C LEU A 27 16.33 -12.61 2.09
N GLU A 28 17.29 -13.44 1.64
CA GLU A 28 18.71 -13.10 1.62
C GLU A 28 18.97 -11.83 0.82
N GLN A 29 18.38 -11.72 -0.39
CA GLN A 29 18.50 -10.50 -1.19
C GLN A 29 18.03 -9.25 -0.43
N LEU A 30 16.85 -9.30 0.21
CA LEU A 30 16.31 -8.16 0.95
C LEU A 30 17.12 -7.79 2.21
N LEU A 31 17.81 -8.76 2.82
CA LEU A 31 18.62 -8.54 4.02
C LEU A 31 20.03 -8.05 3.68
N ASP A 32 20.61 -8.55 2.59
CA ASP A 32 22.01 -8.33 2.23
C ASP A 32 22.20 -7.18 1.22
N GLU A 33 21.15 -6.76 0.51
CA GLU A 33 21.18 -5.65 -0.46
C GLU A 33 20.38 -4.44 0.07
N PRO A 34 21.02 -3.46 0.74
CA PRO A 34 20.34 -2.30 1.31
C PRO A 34 19.57 -1.46 0.29
N ASP A 35 20.07 -1.39 -0.94
CA ASP A 35 19.43 -0.66 -2.03
C ASP A 35 18.11 -1.31 -2.44
N GLU A 36 18.05 -2.64 -2.45
CA GLU A 36 16.83 -3.38 -2.79
C GLU A 36 15.78 -3.23 -1.69
N TYR A 37 16.19 -3.31 -0.43
CA TYR A 37 15.32 -2.99 0.70
C TYR A 37 14.78 -1.56 0.60
N ALA A 38 15.67 -0.58 0.37
CA ALA A 38 15.29 0.82 0.29
C ALA A 38 14.34 1.08 -0.87
N ARG A 39 14.53 0.42 -2.01
CA ARG A 39 13.65 0.49 -3.18
C ARG A 39 12.24 0.02 -2.83
N MET A 40 12.11 -1.14 -2.17
CA MET A 40 10.79 -1.67 -1.78
C MET A 40 10.13 -0.84 -0.66
N ALA A 41 10.91 -0.38 0.32
CA ALA A 41 10.39 0.34 1.49
C ALA A 41 9.95 1.78 1.20
N LYS A 42 10.57 2.44 0.20
CA LYS A 42 10.25 3.83 -0.18
C LYS A 42 9.11 3.95 -1.18
N THR A 43 8.62 2.83 -1.71
CA THR A 43 7.47 2.81 -2.62
C THR A 43 6.24 3.41 -1.95
N ALA A 44 5.51 4.24 -2.69
CA ALA A 44 4.23 4.77 -2.23
C ALA A 44 3.25 3.62 -1.93
N ASN A 45 2.67 3.61 -0.73
CA ASN A 45 1.71 2.58 -0.34
C ASN A 45 0.43 2.73 -1.18
N PRO A 46 0.08 1.76 -2.05
CA PRO A 46 -1.09 1.87 -2.91
C PRO A 46 -2.41 1.87 -2.13
N PHE A 47 -2.39 1.46 -0.85
CA PHE A 47 -3.57 1.40 0.01
C PHE A 47 -3.90 2.73 0.69
N GLY A 48 -3.03 3.73 0.59
CA GLY A 48 -3.29 5.08 1.07
C GLY A 48 -2.08 5.76 1.68
N ASP A 49 -2.27 7.05 1.94
CA ASP A 49 -1.29 7.97 2.52
C ASP A 49 -1.52 8.24 4.02
N GLY A 50 -2.49 7.56 4.63
CA GLY A 50 -2.85 7.74 6.04
C GLY A 50 -3.90 8.82 6.32
N ASN A 51 -4.40 9.55 5.30
CA ASN A 51 -5.38 10.63 5.49
C ASN A 51 -6.83 10.22 5.19
N ALA A 52 -7.13 8.92 5.10
CA ALA A 52 -8.47 8.44 4.74
C ALA A 52 -9.56 8.97 5.68
N ALA A 53 -9.35 8.89 7.00
CA ALA A 53 -10.35 9.32 7.99
C ALA A 53 -10.66 10.82 7.89
N GLU A 54 -9.63 11.65 7.76
CA GLU A 54 -9.76 13.10 7.61
C GLU A 54 -10.53 13.48 6.34
N ARG A 55 -10.22 12.82 5.21
CA ARG A 55 -10.94 13.02 3.94
C ARG A 55 -12.40 12.60 4.06
N ILE A 56 -12.68 11.46 4.69
CA ILE A 56 -14.05 10.98 4.91
C ILE A 56 -14.84 11.97 5.76
N LEU A 57 -14.29 12.46 6.88
CA LEU A 57 -14.95 13.46 7.72
C LEU A 57 -15.21 14.76 6.97
N THR A 58 -14.25 15.21 6.15
CA THR A 58 -14.39 16.41 5.32
C THR A 58 -15.53 16.28 4.31
N ILE A 59 -15.63 15.13 3.64
CA ILE A 59 -16.70 14.83 2.68
C ILE A 59 -18.05 14.80 3.39
N LEU A 60 -18.19 14.02 4.45
CA LEU A 60 -19.44 13.90 5.20
C LEU A 60 -19.91 15.26 5.77
N GLY A 61 -19.00 16.01 6.39
CA GLY A 61 -19.32 17.33 6.93
C GLY A 61 -19.75 18.32 5.83
N SER A 62 -19.16 18.23 4.65
CA SER A 62 -19.53 19.10 3.51
C SER A 62 -20.88 18.72 2.91
N SER A 63 -21.17 17.42 2.76
CA SER A 63 -22.48 16.94 2.30
C SER A 63 -23.60 17.36 3.24
N MET A 64 -23.41 17.21 4.55
CA MET A 64 -24.41 17.60 5.56
C MET A 64 -24.69 19.11 5.56
N ARG A 65 -23.66 19.96 5.35
CA ARG A 65 -23.84 21.42 5.23
C ARG A 65 -24.53 21.83 3.93
N GLY A 66 -24.31 21.10 2.85
CA GLY A 66 -25.00 21.29 1.57
C GLY A 66 -26.49 20.95 1.65
N GLU A 67 -26.85 19.89 2.38
CA GLU A 67 -28.25 19.51 2.62
C GLU A 67 -28.99 20.50 3.54
N LEU A 68 -28.30 21.08 4.54
CA LEU A 68 -28.83 22.13 5.43
C LEU A 68 -29.04 23.50 4.75
N SER A 69 -28.47 23.74 3.56
CA SER A 69 -28.68 24.99 2.80
C SER A 69 -29.89 24.94 1.85
N LEU A 70 -30.58 23.79 1.76
CA LEU A 70 -31.78 23.59 0.94
C LEU A 70 -33.09 23.62 1.75
N THR A 71 -33.04 24.01 3.03
CA THR A 71 -34.22 24.22 3.90
C THR A 71 -34.26 25.67 4.36
#